data_AF-A0A2N8SN98-F1
#
_entry.id   AF-A0A2N8SN98-F1
#
_cell.length_a   1.000
_cell.length_b   1.000
_cell.length_c   1.000
_cell.angle_alpha   90.00
_cell.angle_beta   90.00
_cell.angle_gamma   90.00
#
_symmetry.space_group_name_H-M   'P 1'
#
loop_
_entity.id
_entity.type
_entity.pdbx_description
1 polymer ?
#
loop_
_entity_poly.entity_id
_entity_poly.type
_entity_poly.pdbx_seq_one_letter_code
_entity_poly.pdbx_strand_id
1 'polypeptide(L)' 'MNKELDEALNRKAWTLAIATWLVGAAVLYTIHILVGEISSRDLRWWIDAGLYVVEFFFFLSIGALHDLFLKWVYRRAA' A
#
# COMPACT_ATOMS: atom_id res chain seq x y z
N MET A 1 26.43 -8.99 -10.57
CA MET A 1 26.20 -8.17 -9.37
C MET A 1 26.56 -9.02 -8.16
N ASN A 2 27.16 -8.46 -7.10
CA ASN A 2 27.50 -9.24 -5.90
C ASN A 2 26.19 -9.71 -5.25
N LYS A 3 26.08 -11.01 -4.92
CA LYS A 3 24.90 -11.60 -4.25
C LYS A 3 24.47 -10.82 -3.00
N GLU A 4 25.44 -10.33 -2.23
CA GLU A 4 25.18 -9.53 -1.02
C GLU A 4 24.54 -8.17 -1.34
N LEU A 5 24.93 -7.56 -2.47
CA LEU A 5 24.36 -6.30 -2.94
C LEU A 5 22.91 -6.51 -3.38
N ASP A 6 22.62 -7.60 -4.12
CA ASP A 6 21.27 -7.92 -4.59
C ASP A 6 20.31 -8.15 -3.42
N GLU A 7 20.75 -8.89 -2.40
CA GLU A 7 19.98 -9.11 -1.18
C GLU A 7 19.73 -7.80 -0.42
N ALA A 8 20.72 -6.92 -0.33
CA ALA A 8 20.58 -5.61 0.32
C ALA A 8 19.58 -4.70 -0.42
N LEU A 9 19.67 -4.63 -1.75
CA LEU A 9 18.74 -3.87 -2.58
C LEU A 9 17.31 -4.42 -2.50
N ASN A 10 17.16 -5.75 -2.48
CA ASN A 10 15.87 -6.41 -2.31
C ASN A 10 15.25 -6.11 -0.94
N ARG A 11 16.03 -6.20 0.15
CA ARG A 11 15.58 -5.81 1.49
C ARG A 11 15.11 -4.35 1.53
N LYS A 12 15.89 -3.45 0.92
CA LYS A 12 15.55 -2.02 0.83
C LYS A 12 14.23 -1.78 0.07
N ALA A 13 14.01 -2.50 -1.03
CA ALA A 13 12.75 -2.41 -1.77
C ALA A 13 11.55 -2.88 -0.93
N TRP A 14 11.69 -3.97 -0.18
CA TRP A 14 10.65 -4.43 0.75
C TRP A 14 10.37 -3.43 1.87
N THR A 15 11.40 -2.86 2.48
CA THR A 15 11.23 -1.82 3.52
C THR A 15 10.42 -0.64 2.97
N LEU A 16 10.73 -0.16 1.77
CA LEU A 16 9.98 0.93 1.13
C LEU A 16 8.54 0.53 0.82
N ALA A 17 8.33 -0.66 0.24
CA ALA A 17 7.01 -1.17 -0.07
C ALA A 17 6.12 -1.26 1.18
N ILE A 18 6.64 -1.86 2.26
CA ILE A 18 5.93 -1.99 3.54
C ILE A 18 5.65 -0.62 4.14
N ALA A 19 6.63 0.29 4.17
CA ALA A 19 6.43 1.62 4.74
C ALA A 19 5.35 2.41 3.99
N THR A 20 5.40 2.43 2.64
CA THR A 20 4.38 3.08 1.81
C THR A 20 3.02 2.42 1.98
N TRP A 21 2.97 1.08 2.05
CA TRP A 21 1.75 0.33 2.29
C TRP A 21 1.17 0.63 3.69
N LEU A 22 1.98 0.76 4.73
CA LEU A 22 1.47 1.13 6.07
C LEU A 22 0.88 2.55 6.09
N VAL A 23 1.50 3.51 5.37
CA VAL A 23 0.93 4.85 5.22
C VAL A 23 -0.43 4.80 4.53
N GLY A 24 -0.56 4.03 3.44
CA GLY A 24 -1.84 3.84 2.76
C GLY A 24 -2.91 3.21 3.66
N ALA A 25 -2.54 2.22 4.48
CA ALA A 25 -3.44 1.59 5.44
C ALA A 25 -3.94 2.59 6.50
N ALA A 26 -3.06 3.46 7.01
CA ALA A 26 -3.45 4.50 7.96
C ALA A 26 -4.43 5.52 7.34
N VAL A 27 -4.23 5.87 6.07
CA VAL A 27 -5.17 6.74 5.33
C VAL A 27 -6.53 6.06 5.16
N LEU A 28 -6.56 4.80 4.72
CA LEU A 28 -7.81 4.03 4.59
C LEU A 28 -8.56 3.92 5.93
N TYR A 29 -7.84 3.65 7.01
CA TYR A 29 -8.42 3.61 8.36
C TYR A 29 -9.04 4.95 8.75
N THR A 30 -8.38 6.07 8.41
CA THR A 30 -8.91 7.41 8.68
C THR A 30 -10.20 7.66 7.88
N ILE A 31 -10.24 7.21 6.63
CA ILE A 31 -11.44 7.34 5.78
C ILE A 31 -12.60 6.55 6.39
N HIS A 32 -12.37 5.34 6.91
CA HIS A 32 -13.41 4.57 7.61
C HIS A 32 -14.02 5.30 8.80
N ILE A 33 -13.20 5.98 9.60
CA ILE A 33 -13.68 6.80 10.73
C ILE A 33 -14.63 7.89 10.20
N LEU A 34 -14.20 8.62 9.16
CA LEU A 34 -14.99 9.71 8.57
C LEU A 34 -16.30 9.22 7.95
N VAL A 35 -16.28 8.04 7.31
CA VAL A 35 -17.49 7.42 6.74
C VAL A 35 -18.46 6.98 7.84
N GLY A 36 -17.95 6.55 8.99
CA GLY A 36 -18.76 6.24 10.18
C GLY A 36 -19.58 7.42 10.69
N GLU A 37 -19.14 8.66 10.46
CA GLU A 37 -19.85 9.89 10.89
C GLU A 37 -21.03 10.26 9.98
N ILE A 38 -21.19 9.59 8.83
CA ILE A 38 -22.28 9.86 7.89
C ILE A 38 -23.61 9.45 8.50
N SER A 39 -24.54 10.40 8.63
CA SER A 39 -25.87 10.18 9.21
C SER A 39 -26.79 9.32 8.33
N SER A 40 -26.69 9.48 7.00
CA SER A 40 -27.47 8.69 6.04
C SER A 40 -26.99 7.24 5.99
N ARG A 41 -27.85 6.31 6.41
CA ARG A 41 -27.56 4.87 6.44
C ARG A 41 -27.25 4.30 5.06
N ASP A 42 -28.07 4.65 4.06
CA ASP A 42 -27.93 4.08 2.71
C ASP A 42 -26.67 4.59 2.02
N LEU A 43 -26.35 5.88 2.20
CA LEU A 43 -25.11 6.46 1.67
C LEU A 43 -23.89 5.83 2.34
N ARG A 44 -23.89 5.71 3.66
CA ARG A 44 -22.80 5.07 4.41
C ARG A 44 -22.55 3.64 3.94
N TRP A 45 -23.62 2.85 3.77
CA TRP A 45 -23.51 1.47 3.31
C TRP A 45 -22.86 1.35 1.92
N TRP A 46 -23.24 2.18 0.96
CA TRP A 46 -22.64 2.17 -0.37
C TRP A 46 -21.16 2.57 -0.35
N ILE A 47 -20.79 3.54 0.49
CA ILE A 47 -19.39 3.95 0.66
C ILE A 47 -18.58 2.83 1.32
N ASP A 48 -19.09 2.20 2.37
CA ASP A 48 -18.45 1.06 3.03
C ASP A 48 -18.21 -0.09 2.04
N ALA A 49 -19.21 -0.42 1.22
CA ALA A 49 -19.08 -1.44 0.17
C ALA A 49 -17.98 -1.07 -0.84
N GLY A 50 -17.88 0.20 -1.23
CA GLY A 50 -16.82 0.70 -2.10
C GLY A 50 -15.43 0.63 -1.43
N LEU A 51 -15.34 0.97 -0.14
CA LEU A 51 -14.10 0.89 0.62
C LEU A 51 -13.57 -0.54 0.71
N TYR A 52 -14.42 -1.55 0.90
CA TYR A 52 -13.97 -2.94 0.88
C TYR A 52 -13.35 -3.36 -0.46
N VAL A 53 -13.88 -2.87 -1.58
CA VAL A 53 -13.29 -3.12 -2.89
C VAL A 53 -11.92 -2.44 -3.01
N VAL A 54 -11.81 -1.19 -2.56
CA VAL A 54 -10.53 -0.45 -2.54
C VAL A 54 -9.50 -1.17 -1.65
N GLU A 55 -9.90 -1.60 -0.46
CA GLU A 55 -9.05 -2.36 0.47
C GLU A 55 -8.55 -3.66 -0.16
N PHE A 56 -9.43 -4.42 -0.82
CA PHE A 56 -9.03 -5.65 -1.49
C PHE A 56 -7.89 -5.41 -2.48
N PHE A 57 -8.03 -4.42 -3.37
CA PHE A 57 -6.96 -4.08 -4.32
C PHE A 57 -5.73 -3.49 -3.63
N PHE A 58 -5.93 -2.74 -2.55
CA PHE A 58 -4.84 -2.19 -1.75
C PHE A 58 -3.99 -3.29 -1.10
N PHE A 59 -4.61 -4.33 -0.53
CA PHE A 59 -3.88 -5.48 0.02
C PHE A 59 -3.05 -6.20 -1.05
N LEU A 60 -3.62 -6.40 -2.24
CA LEU A 60 -2.90 -7.02 -3.35
C LEU A 60 -1.77 -6.15 -3.91
N SER A 61 -1.80 -4.83 -3.68
CA SER A 61 -0.82 -3.90 -4.25
C SER A 61 0.59 -4.02 -3.67
N ILE A 62 0.78 -4.68 -2.51
CA ILE A 62 2.09 -4.71 -1.83
C ILE A 62 3.20 -5.36 -2.68
N GLY A 63 2.87 -6.40 -3.46
CA GLY A 63 3.81 -7.01 -4.40
C GLY A 63 4.17 -6.06 -5.55
N ALA A 64 3.19 -5.35 -6.10
CA ALA A 64 3.43 -4.36 -7.14
C ALA A 64 4.25 -3.16 -6.65
N LEU A 65 4.05 -2.75 -5.39
CA LEU A 65 4.88 -1.74 -4.73
C LEU A 65 6.32 -2.23 -4.58
N HIS A 66 6.54 -3.46 -4.15
CA HIS A 66 7.87 -4.06 -4.08
C HIS A 66 8.56 -4.05 -5.44
N ASP A 67 7.91 -4.52 -6.51
CA ASP A 67 8.47 -4.52 -7.87
C ASP A 67 8.83 -3.10 -8.36
N LEU A 68 7.96 -2.12 -8.07
CA LEU A 68 8.20 -0.72 -8.41
C LEU A 68 9.42 -0.17 -7.68
N PHE A 69 9.51 -0.41 -6.37
CA PHE A 69 10.67 0.03 -5.58
C PHE A 69 11.93 -0.72 -5.99
N LEU A 70 11.87 -2.03 -6.26
CA LEU A 70 13.02 -2.81 -6.71
C LEU A 70 13.62 -2.20 -7.98
N LYS A 71 12.80 -1.93 -9.00
CA LYS A 71 13.23 -1.25 -10.23
C LYS A 71 13.80 0.15 -9.97
N TRP A 72 13.27 0.86 -8.98
CA TRP A 72 13.76 2.19 -8.61
C TRP A 72 15.11 2.14 -7.89
N VAL A 73 15.28 1.26 -6.89
CA VAL A 73 16.55 1.14 -6.15
C VAL A 73 17.65 0.63 -7.08
N TYR A 74 17.37 -0.35 -7.95
CA TYR A 74 18.33 -0.86 -8.93
C TYR A 74 18.79 0.22 -9.91
N ARG A 75 17.86 1.03 -10.44
CA ARG A 75 18.21 2.18 -11.31
C ARG A 75 19.08 3.24 -10.64
N ARG A 76 19.05 3.35 -9.30
CA ARG A 76 19.89 4.27 -8.54
C ARG A 76 21.22 3.68 -8.10
N ALA A 77 21.37 2.36 -8.19
CA ALA A 77 22.60 1.65 -7.82
C ALA A 77 23.52 1.39 -9.02
N ALA A 78 23.00 1.51 -10.24
CA ALA A 78 23.75 1.55 -11.50
C ALA A 78 24.32 2.94 -11.75
#